data_AF-A0A2K9ESV0-F1
#
_entry.id   AF-A0A2K9ESV0-F1
#
_cell.length_a   1.000
_cell.length_b   1.000
_cell.length_c   1.000
_cell.angle_alpha   90.00
_cell.angle_beta   90.00
_cell.angle_gamma   90.00
#
_symmetry.space_group_name_H-M   'P 1'
#
loop_
_entity.id
_entity.type
_entity.pdbx_description
1 polymer ?
#
loop_
_entity_poly.entity_id
_entity_poly.type
_entity_poly.pdbx_seq_one_letter_code
_entity_poly.pdbx_strand_id
1 'polypeptide(L)'
;MKILSVEEANSIAAGNKLRMYPSVKRGRDRLFPFARPEIKSNKMIAENAKFFVAGNCFARSIEKALMIGGKNVISSPYNPDMPGDAVKQFQRYNIFNLDVATNEILWATQRPENVDEALVAVGDELVDMQLHFSVAYPDAEMRRIRRIYNSSYANISEADVILGVVGSTRQWYDSANGIYMNVQPTRRMTADYPGRFELHEFGVEDVENSLCRFHDAVRQSNKHALMLLMVSPVSQPSTFSAQDALISQYQSKCLQRTAVANFINEVDDDVEYVAALEAAYLSDFQYTFLESSPHHTKPNLGDRVTADLLKQCNDRSEGQQVIEAHGYGNALLMADEFEAAANLLEPLVLRDGPLLLERPSDMELHRIFVTALLRLGRDRDALDHLQLVFLDPRYASLLDGSWDDDDSGNDQIRTGRQSLTAAHQRPDHLFALARGPLFKVGRPADFDLLLKYAETRGHDTERLKFRDRSDSAVRDVMKGFIDLFQTGGFDEVIEMATELEQGDYDFGPNSRRQLDTLTLQAHVKTGRSGEGIERLLNRLADESTVPDKRTVTILCNIARSHANSTQIDLLIDVARRASIGEAAIEGLETRKQRLEGKRPAGRS
;
A
#
# COMPACT_ATOMS: atom_id res chain seq x y z
N MET A 1 27.04 -27.99 -19.25
CA MET A 1 26.63 -29.10 -18.36
C MET A 1 27.59 -29.15 -17.18
N LYS A 2 27.10 -28.93 -15.95
CA LYS A 2 27.93 -29.08 -14.73
C LYS A 2 27.90 -30.55 -14.32
N ILE A 3 29.07 -31.20 -14.27
CA ILE A 3 29.23 -32.58 -13.81
C ILE A 3 29.92 -32.52 -12.45
N LEU A 4 29.36 -33.19 -11.45
CA LEU A 4 29.89 -33.27 -10.09
C LEU A 4 30.13 -34.73 -9.72
N SER A 5 31.21 -35.02 -9.01
CA SER A 5 31.37 -36.32 -8.35
C SER A 5 30.36 -36.46 -7.19
N VAL A 6 30.17 -37.69 -6.72
CA VAL A 6 29.31 -37.96 -5.55
C VAL A 6 29.86 -37.27 -4.31
N GLU A 7 31.19 -37.25 -4.13
CA GLU A 7 31.87 -36.59 -3.02
C GLU A 7 31.67 -35.07 -3.06
N GLU A 8 31.81 -34.45 -4.23
CA GLU A 8 31.56 -33.02 -4.42
C GLU A 8 30.09 -32.68 -4.13
N ALA A 9 29.15 -33.46 -4.67
CA ALA A 9 27.72 -33.27 -4.43
C ALA A 9 27.38 -33.42 -2.94
N ASN A 10 27.95 -34.40 -2.25
CA ASN A 10 27.75 -34.61 -0.81
C ASN A 10 28.36 -33.49 0.03
N SER A 11 29.54 -32.98 -0.34
CA SER A 11 30.20 -31.85 0.33
C SER A 11 29.33 -30.58 0.23
N ILE A 12 28.86 -30.26 -0.98
CA ILE A 12 27.93 -29.14 -1.22
C ILE A 12 26.64 -29.31 -0.41
N ALA A 13 26.06 -30.51 -0.42
CA ALA A 13 24.83 -30.81 0.32
C ALA A 13 25.03 -30.68 1.84
N ALA A 14 26.17 -31.12 2.37
CA ALA A 14 26.48 -31.02 3.80
C ALA A 14 26.54 -29.56 4.28
N GLY A 15 27.08 -28.66 3.46
CA GLY A 15 27.13 -27.22 3.74
C GLY A 15 25.78 -26.49 3.65
N ASN A 16 24.81 -27.03 2.90
CA ASN A 16 23.50 -26.40 2.73
C ASN A 16 22.47 -26.90 3.75
N LYS A 17 22.26 -26.11 4.82
CA LYS A 17 21.26 -26.39 5.87
C LYS A 17 19.81 -26.39 5.34
N LEU A 18 19.58 -25.73 4.21
CA LEU A 18 18.28 -25.54 3.57
C LEU A 18 18.11 -26.39 2.30
N ARG A 19 18.94 -27.42 2.09
CA ARG A 19 18.88 -28.32 0.91
C ARG A 19 17.56 -29.09 0.77
N MET A 20 16.88 -29.33 1.88
CA MET A 20 15.60 -30.04 1.89
C MET A 20 14.49 -29.06 1.61
N TYR A 21 13.64 -29.36 0.62
CA TYR A 21 12.45 -28.58 0.38
C TYR A 21 11.55 -28.57 1.65
N PRO A 22 10.91 -27.44 1.98
CA PRO A 22 9.99 -27.36 3.10
C PRO A 22 8.94 -28.48 3.11
N SER A 23 8.64 -28.97 4.30
CA SER A 23 7.59 -29.98 4.56
C SER A 23 6.80 -29.59 5.80
N VAL A 24 5.69 -30.29 6.05
CA VAL A 24 4.88 -30.10 7.27
C VAL A 24 5.72 -30.20 8.54
N LYS A 25 6.74 -31.08 8.56
CA LYS A 25 7.58 -31.32 9.74
C LYS A 25 8.79 -30.37 9.85
N ARG A 26 9.20 -29.73 8.75
CA ARG A 26 10.45 -28.94 8.71
C ARG A 26 10.38 -27.81 7.70
N GLY A 27 10.66 -26.59 8.15
CA GLY A 27 10.78 -25.41 7.29
C GLY A 27 9.46 -24.86 6.77
N ARG A 28 8.32 -25.25 7.35
CA ARG A 28 6.98 -24.77 6.97
C ARG A 28 6.86 -23.25 7.09
N ASP A 29 7.46 -22.69 8.13
CA ASP A 29 7.59 -21.26 8.43
C ASP A 29 8.30 -20.45 7.33
N ARG A 30 9.04 -21.13 6.44
CA ARG A 30 9.68 -20.49 5.27
C ARG A 30 8.74 -20.30 4.08
N LEU A 31 7.57 -20.94 4.08
CA LEU A 31 6.58 -20.83 3.00
C LEU A 31 5.28 -20.17 3.47
N PHE A 32 4.89 -20.38 4.73
CA PHE A 32 3.62 -19.92 5.25
C PHE A 32 3.81 -18.91 6.40
N PRO A 33 3.00 -17.84 6.46
CA PRO A 33 1.91 -17.50 5.52
C PRO A 33 2.40 -16.99 4.14
N PHE A 34 3.63 -16.52 4.05
CA PHE A 34 4.28 -16.09 2.82
C PHE A 34 5.73 -16.58 2.78
N ALA A 35 6.27 -16.75 1.58
CA ALA A 35 7.57 -17.34 1.37
C ALA A 35 8.73 -16.39 1.74
N ARG A 36 9.77 -16.97 2.33
CA ARG A 36 11.02 -16.32 2.74
C ARG A 36 12.21 -17.13 2.19
N PRO A 37 12.51 -17.03 0.89
CA PRO A 37 13.70 -17.64 0.33
C PRO A 37 14.95 -17.08 1.01
N GLU A 38 15.98 -17.91 1.17
CA GLU A 38 17.24 -17.45 1.75
C GLU A 38 17.99 -16.61 0.72
N ILE A 39 18.34 -15.38 1.08
CA ILE A 39 19.34 -14.59 0.36
C ILE A 39 20.71 -15.07 0.86
N LYS A 40 21.61 -15.38 -0.07
CA LYS A 40 22.98 -15.77 0.27
C LYS A 40 23.89 -14.59 -0.01
N SER A 41 24.43 -14.01 1.05
CA SER A 41 25.50 -13.02 0.99
C SER A 41 26.51 -13.29 2.09
N ASN A 42 27.79 -13.13 1.77
CA ASN A 42 28.86 -13.05 2.76
C ASN A 42 29.40 -11.62 2.89
N LYS A 43 28.76 -10.65 2.23
CA LYS A 43 29.18 -9.26 2.17
C LYS A 43 28.63 -8.51 3.37
N MET A 44 29.37 -7.49 3.80
CA MET A 44 28.92 -6.56 4.82
C MET A 44 28.63 -5.22 4.16
N ILE A 45 27.45 -4.66 4.46
CA ILE A 45 27.09 -3.32 4.01
C ILE A 45 27.28 -2.38 5.20
N ALA A 46 28.04 -1.32 5.01
CA ALA A 46 28.22 -0.29 6.03
C ALA A 46 26.90 0.43 6.31
N GLU A 47 26.70 0.89 7.54
CA GLU A 47 25.45 1.55 7.94
C GLU A 47 25.14 2.80 7.11
N ASN A 48 26.18 3.56 6.74
CA ASN A 48 26.13 4.77 5.93
C ASN A 48 26.35 4.53 4.42
N ALA A 49 26.25 3.27 3.97
CA ALA A 49 26.46 2.92 2.56
C ALA A 49 25.52 3.69 1.62
N LYS A 50 26.06 4.10 0.48
CA LYS A 50 25.34 4.73 -0.62
C LYS A 50 24.76 3.67 -1.56
N PHE A 51 23.45 3.73 -1.77
CA PHE A 51 22.70 2.80 -2.60
C PHE A 51 22.30 3.46 -3.92
N PHE A 52 22.65 2.83 -5.03
CA PHE A 52 22.16 3.19 -6.36
C PHE A 52 21.26 2.07 -6.89
N VAL A 53 19.99 2.38 -7.18
CA VAL A 53 19.00 1.41 -7.64
C VAL A 53 18.56 1.71 -9.06
N ALA A 54 18.73 0.74 -9.96
CA ALA A 54 18.35 0.82 -11.37
C ALA A 54 17.30 -0.26 -11.70
N GLY A 55 16.16 0.14 -12.26
CA GLY A 55 15.15 -0.80 -12.74
C GLY A 55 13.74 -0.25 -12.79
N ASN A 56 12.78 -1.17 -12.88
CA ASN A 56 11.36 -0.85 -13.07
C ASN A 56 10.67 -0.44 -11.76
N CYS A 57 9.34 -0.40 -11.73
CA CYS A 57 8.60 0.02 -10.54
C CYS A 57 8.92 -0.78 -9.27
N PHE A 58 9.39 -2.03 -9.37
CA PHE A 58 9.86 -2.77 -8.21
C PHE A 58 11.15 -2.17 -7.64
N ALA A 59 12.06 -1.67 -8.48
CA ALA A 59 13.25 -0.92 -8.03
C ALA A 59 12.86 0.33 -7.22
N ARG A 60 11.78 1.01 -7.61
CA ARG A 60 11.23 2.15 -6.85
C ARG A 60 10.65 1.72 -5.50
N SER A 61 10.08 0.53 -5.40
CA SER A 61 9.69 -0.05 -4.10
C SER A 61 10.90 -0.34 -3.22
N ILE A 62 12.00 -0.84 -3.79
CA ILE A 62 13.26 -1.05 -3.06
C ILE A 62 13.87 0.27 -2.57
N GLU A 63 13.90 1.32 -3.40
CA GLU A 63 14.35 2.66 -2.94
C GLU A 63 13.49 3.19 -1.81
N LYS A 64 12.17 3.06 -1.91
CA LYS A 64 11.27 3.48 -0.82
C LYS A 64 11.54 2.72 0.47
N ALA A 65 11.75 1.40 0.39
CA ALA A 65 12.14 0.60 1.54
C ALA A 65 13.45 1.10 2.16
N LEU A 66 14.47 1.34 1.34
CA LEU A 66 15.75 1.88 1.81
C LEU A 66 15.59 3.25 2.48
N MET A 67 14.80 4.16 1.88
CA MET A 67 14.49 5.48 2.44
C MET A 67 13.71 5.38 3.76
N ILE A 68 12.77 4.44 3.88
CA ILE A 68 12.05 4.15 5.15
C ILE A 68 13.04 3.81 6.26
N GLY A 69 14.07 3.02 5.97
CA GLY A 69 15.14 2.72 6.92
C GLY A 69 16.24 3.78 7.05
N GLY A 70 16.04 4.98 6.50
CA GLY A 70 17.03 6.07 6.57
C GLY A 70 18.33 5.79 5.81
N LYS A 71 18.33 4.87 4.84
CA LYS A 71 19.51 4.56 4.03
C LYS A 71 19.75 5.63 2.96
N ASN A 72 21.02 5.81 2.59
CA ASN A 72 21.42 6.84 1.63
C ASN A 72 21.19 6.38 0.19
N VAL A 73 20.06 6.75 -0.41
CA VAL A 73 19.71 6.42 -1.80
C VAL A 73 20.11 7.57 -2.72
N ILE A 74 20.94 7.29 -3.73
CA ILE A 74 21.56 8.30 -4.61
C ILE A 74 21.18 8.15 -6.10
N SER A 75 20.34 7.17 -6.44
CA SER A 75 19.91 6.88 -7.82
C SER A 75 18.82 7.79 -8.37
N SER A 76 17.95 8.32 -7.51
CA SER A 76 16.84 9.18 -7.91
C SER A 76 16.80 10.43 -7.02
N PRO A 77 17.09 11.62 -7.58
CA PRO A 77 17.06 12.87 -6.82
C PRO A 77 15.64 13.20 -6.39
N TYR A 78 15.51 13.82 -5.21
CA TYR A 78 14.25 14.36 -4.74
C TYR A 78 13.94 15.69 -5.41
N ASN A 79 12.71 15.83 -5.90
CA ASN A 79 12.21 17.03 -6.58
C ASN A 79 13.21 17.66 -7.56
N PRO A 80 13.73 16.90 -8.55
CA PRO A 80 14.60 17.48 -9.56
C PRO A 80 13.87 18.63 -10.26
N ASP A 81 14.62 19.60 -10.78
CA ASP A 81 14.07 20.76 -11.50
C ASP A 81 13.51 20.36 -12.89
N MET A 82 12.52 19.47 -12.88
CA MET A 82 11.86 18.88 -14.02
C MET A 82 10.34 19.09 -13.91
N PRO A 83 9.59 19.18 -15.02
CA PRO A 83 8.14 19.32 -14.97
C PRO A 83 7.43 18.11 -14.34
N GLY A 84 6.41 18.42 -13.54
CA GLY A 84 5.54 17.45 -12.85
C GLY A 84 5.56 17.61 -11.34
N ASP A 85 4.62 16.97 -10.65
CA ASP A 85 4.72 16.79 -9.20
C ASP A 85 5.84 15.78 -8.86
N ALA A 86 6.24 15.74 -7.59
CA ALA A 86 7.31 14.85 -7.12
C ALA A 86 7.05 13.37 -7.43
N VAL A 87 5.78 12.92 -7.45
CA VAL A 87 5.44 11.53 -7.77
C VAL A 87 5.74 11.24 -9.25
N LYS A 88 5.29 12.11 -10.15
CA LYS A 88 5.55 12.00 -11.59
C LYS A 88 7.05 12.07 -11.88
N GLN A 89 7.76 13.02 -11.28
CA GLN A 89 9.21 13.15 -11.45
C GLN A 89 9.94 11.88 -11.00
N PHE A 90 9.60 11.34 -9.82
CA PHE A 90 10.17 10.09 -9.31
C PHE A 90 9.87 8.90 -10.23
N GLN A 91 8.66 8.84 -10.79
CA GLN A 91 8.27 7.79 -11.73
C GLN A 91 9.03 7.83 -13.05
N ARG A 92 9.64 8.96 -13.45
CA ARG A 92 10.44 9.07 -14.69
C ARG A 92 11.64 8.12 -14.71
N TYR A 93 12.14 7.77 -13.53
CA TYR A 93 13.30 6.88 -13.37
C TYR A 93 12.96 5.38 -13.44
N ASN A 94 11.70 5.01 -13.68
CA ASN A 94 11.35 3.61 -13.94
C ASN A 94 11.96 3.18 -15.28
N ILE A 95 12.87 2.20 -15.26
CA ILE A 95 13.46 1.64 -16.48
C ILE A 95 13.08 0.17 -16.64
N PHE A 96 12.62 -0.24 -17.82
CA PHE A 96 12.12 -1.60 -18.00
C PHE A 96 13.20 -2.65 -18.29
N ASN A 97 14.38 -2.21 -18.72
CA ASN A 97 15.52 -3.06 -19.04
C ASN A 97 16.81 -2.36 -18.61
N LEU A 98 17.82 -3.14 -18.21
CA LEU A 98 19.10 -2.59 -17.78
C LEU A 98 19.90 -1.97 -18.92
N ASP A 99 19.64 -2.32 -20.18
CA ASP A 99 20.24 -1.62 -21.33
C ASP A 99 19.91 -0.11 -21.35
N VAL A 100 18.73 0.28 -20.86
CA VAL A 100 18.36 1.69 -20.67
C VAL A 100 19.29 2.33 -19.64
N ALA A 101 19.50 1.70 -18.48
CA ALA A 101 20.47 2.18 -17.50
C ALA A 101 21.91 2.19 -18.05
N THR A 102 22.28 1.21 -18.86
CA THR A 102 23.61 1.15 -19.49
C THR A 102 23.87 2.40 -20.32
N ASN A 103 22.91 2.80 -21.18
CA ASN A 103 23.03 4.04 -21.94
C ASN A 103 23.26 5.23 -20.99
N GLU A 104 22.43 5.34 -19.96
CA GLU A 104 22.47 6.44 -19.00
C GLU A 104 23.80 6.55 -18.26
N ILE A 105 24.32 5.40 -17.78
CA ILE A 105 25.61 5.33 -17.08
C ILE A 105 26.74 5.72 -18.02
N LEU A 106 26.76 5.17 -19.23
CA LEU A 106 27.80 5.48 -20.21
C LEU A 106 27.79 6.95 -20.60
N TRP A 107 26.61 7.54 -20.86
CA TRP A 107 26.51 8.96 -21.18
C TRP A 107 26.90 9.85 -20.00
N ALA A 108 26.49 9.50 -18.78
CA ALA A 108 26.78 10.31 -17.60
C ALA A 108 28.26 10.28 -17.20
N THR A 109 28.97 9.18 -17.49
CA THR A 109 30.32 8.95 -16.95
C THR A 109 31.43 8.86 -17.99
N GLN A 110 31.12 8.62 -19.27
CA GLN A 110 32.13 8.33 -20.29
C GLN A 110 31.90 9.04 -21.62
N ARG A 111 30.64 9.16 -22.05
CA ARG A 111 30.23 9.67 -23.37
C ARG A 111 29.16 10.76 -23.26
N PRO A 112 29.40 11.86 -22.52
CA PRO A 112 28.41 12.91 -22.31
C PRO A 112 27.93 13.58 -23.60
N GLU A 113 28.72 13.51 -24.67
CA GLU A 113 28.36 13.98 -26.01
C GLU A 113 27.20 13.22 -26.64
N ASN A 114 26.93 11.98 -26.20
CA ASN A 114 25.86 11.13 -26.74
C ASN A 114 24.52 11.29 -26.00
N VAL A 115 24.43 12.14 -24.97
CA VAL A 115 23.24 12.25 -24.10
C VAL A 115 21.95 12.59 -24.87
N ASP A 116 22.08 13.30 -26.00
CA ASP A 116 20.96 13.74 -26.82
C ASP A 116 20.54 12.68 -27.88
N GLU A 117 21.23 11.53 -27.99
CA GLU A 117 20.82 10.40 -28.86
C GLU A 117 19.47 9.80 -28.45
N ALA A 118 19.04 10.02 -27.21
CA ALA A 118 17.72 9.65 -26.70
C ALA A 118 16.57 10.48 -27.27
N LEU A 119 16.85 11.63 -27.89
CA LEU A 119 15.83 12.60 -28.29
C LEU A 119 15.31 12.34 -29.71
N VAL A 120 13.99 12.28 -29.85
CA VAL A 120 13.30 12.09 -31.13
C VAL A 120 12.40 13.31 -31.39
N ALA A 121 12.51 13.91 -32.57
CA ALA A 121 11.65 15.04 -32.93
C ALA A 121 10.24 14.57 -33.29
N VAL A 122 9.24 15.34 -32.87
CA VAL A 122 7.82 15.09 -33.15
C VAL A 122 7.17 16.43 -33.51
N GLY A 123 7.27 16.83 -34.78
CA GLY A 123 6.99 18.20 -35.20
C GLY A 123 8.10 19.15 -34.74
N ASP A 124 7.73 20.25 -34.09
CA ASP A 124 8.68 21.27 -33.59
C ASP A 124 9.15 21.00 -32.15
N GLU A 125 8.76 19.86 -31.58
CA GLU A 125 9.08 19.44 -30.21
C GLU A 125 9.97 18.19 -30.21
N LEU A 126 10.61 17.92 -29.08
CA LEU A 126 11.39 16.72 -28.84
C LEU A 126 10.74 15.86 -27.75
N VAL A 127 10.86 14.55 -27.90
CA VAL A 127 10.49 13.55 -26.89
C VAL A 127 11.73 12.76 -26.52
N ASP A 128 11.93 12.54 -25.22
CA ASP A 128 13.00 11.71 -24.69
C ASP A 128 12.54 10.24 -24.62
N MET A 129 13.24 9.34 -25.33
CA MET A 129 12.91 7.93 -25.39
C MET A 129 13.44 7.09 -24.23
N GLN A 130 14.20 7.68 -23.29
CA GLN A 130 14.73 7.01 -22.10
C GLN A 130 13.90 7.29 -20.85
N LEU A 131 13.16 8.40 -20.80
CA LEU A 131 12.29 8.73 -19.67
C LEU A 131 11.01 7.90 -19.65
N HIS A 132 10.64 7.38 -18.48
CA HIS A 132 9.29 6.90 -18.27
C HIS A 132 8.31 8.09 -18.18
N PHE A 133 7.10 7.95 -18.71
CA PHE A 133 6.13 9.05 -18.85
C PHE A 133 6.71 10.28 -19.56
N SER A 134 7.49 10.06 -20.63
CA SER A 134 7.99 11.13 -21.48
C SER A 134 6.84 11.84 -22.21
N VAL A 135 6.93 13.16 -22.27
CA VAL A 135 6.01 14.02 -23.03
C VAL A 135 6.84 14.97 -23.88
N ALA A 136 6.27 15.43 -24.99
CA ALA A 136 6.97 16.33 -25.89
C ALA A 136 7.15 17.72 -25.25
N TYR A 137 8.32 18.33 -25.48
CA TYR A 137 8.62 19.72 -25.09
C TYR A 137 9.38 20.42 -26.22
N PRO A 138 9.37 21.77 -26.25
CA PRO A 138 10.28 22.53 -27.10
C PRO A 138 11.73 22.12 -26.88
N ASP A 139 12.54 22.17 -27.95
CA ASP A 139 13.91 21.65 -27.99
C ASP A 139 14.76 22.02 -26.76
N ALA A 140 14.85 23.32 -26.46
CA ALA A 140 15.65 23.82 -25.34
C ALA A 140 15.22 23.25 -23.98
N GLU A 141 13.91 23.09 -23.75
CA GLU A 141 13.39 22.56 -22.50
C GLU A 141 13.59 21.04 -22.41
N MET A 142 13.38 20.29 -23.50
CA MET A 142 13.60 18.84 -23.49
C MET A 142 15.08 18.51 -23.24
N ARG A 143 16.03 19.23 -23.86
CA ARG A 143 17.46 19.06 -23.60
C ARG A 143 17.84 19.43 -22.16
N ARG A 144 17.18 20.43 -21.56
CA ARG A 144 17.38 20.78 -20.15
C ARG A 144 16.97 19.61 -19.24
N ILE A 145 15.75 19.10 -19.41
CA ILE A 145 15.22 17.95 -18.66
C ILE A 145 16.12 16.72 -18.84
N ARG A 146 16.53 16.42 -20.07
CA ARG A 146 17.44 15.33 -20.43
C ARG A 146 18.75 15.38 -19.65
N ARG A 147 19.39 16.54 -19.59
CA ARG A 147 20.64 16.74 -18.83
C ARG A 147 20.44 16.58 -17.34
N ILE A 148 19.35 17.10 -16.78
CA ILE A 148 19.02 16.93 -15.36
C ILE A 148 18.88 15.44 -15.05
N TYR A 149 18.10 14.71 -15.84
CA TYR A 149 17.91 13.27 -15.65
C TYR A 149 19.20 12.47 -15.81
N ASN A 150 19.98 12.70 -16.88
CA ASN A 150 21.22 11.95 -17.10
C ASN A 150 22.25 12.25 -16.01
N SER A 151 22.34 13.50 -15.55
CA SER A 151 23.34 13.88 -14.55
C SER A 151 23.22 13.10 -13.24
N SER A 152 22.01 12.66 -12.86
CA SER A 152 21.85 11.84 -11.65
C SER A 152 22.44 10.43 -11.78
N TYR A 153 22.68 9.92 -13.00
CA TYR A 153 23.37 8.64 -13.19
C TYR A 153 24.87 8.71 -12.93
N ALA A 154 25.48 9.91 -12.90
CA ALA A 154 26.89 10.06 -12.54
C ALA A 154 27.18 9.63 -11.08
N ASN A 155 26.17 9.71 -10.21
CA ASN A 155 26.23 9.29 -8.81
C ASN A 155 26.57 7.80 -8.65
N ILE A 156 26.41 6.97 -9.69
CA ILE A 156 26.80 5.55 -9.63
C ILE A 156 28.29 5.35 -9.27
N SER A 157 29.13 6.32 -9.62
CA SER A 157 30.56 6.33 -9.29
C SER A 157 30.84 6.41 -7.78
N GLU A 158 29.87 6.89 -6.99
CA GLU A 158 29.96 7.02 -5.54
C GLU A 158 29.21 5.93 -4.77
N ALA A 159 28.52 5.02 -5.47
CA ALA A 159 27.74 3.98 -4.82
C ALA A 159 28.62 2.94 -4.12
N ASP A 160 28.23 2.53 -2.92
CA ASP A 160 28.81 1.36 -2.25
C ASP A 160 28.07 0.08 -2.68
N VAL A 161 26.76 0.22 -2.96
CA VAL A 161 25.88 -0.86 -3.37
C VAL A 161 25.06 -0.44 -4.59
N ILE A 162 25.12 -1.24 -5.65
CA ILE A 162 24.36 -1.05 -6.88
C ILE A 162 23.34 -2.17 -7.03
N LEU A 163 22.06 -1.84 -7.03
CA LEU A 163 20.97 -2.79 -7.23
C LEU A 163 20.46 -2.72 -8.67
N GLY A 164 20.65 -3.79 -9.44
CA GLY A 164 20.13 -3.96 -10.79
C GLY A 164 18.88 -4.85 -10.80
N VAL A 165 17.74 -4.28 -11.15
CA VAL A 165 16.46 -4.99 -11.22
C VAL A 165 16.09 -5.32 -12.66
N VAL A 166 16.18 -6.59 -13.03
CA VAL A 166 15.88 -7.10 -14.38
C VAL A 166 14.35 -7.17 -14.57
N GLY A 167 13.83 -6.40 -15.53
CA GLY A 167 12.39 -6.10 -15.63
C GLY A 167 11.67 -6.63 -16.86
N SER A 168 12.32 -6.66 -18.04
CA SER A 168 11.70 -7.00 -19.33
C SER A 168 12.56 -7.95 -20.18
N THR A 169 11.91 -8.76 -21.02
CA THR A 169 12.54 -9.54 -22.11
C THR A 169 12.11 -9.00 -23.47
N ARG A 170 11.51 -7.81 -23.49
CA ARG A 170 11.11 -7.10 -24.70
C ARG A 170 11.55 -5.67 -24.59
N GLN A 171 12.22 -5.17 -25.62
CA GLN A 171 12.79 -3.83 -25.59
C GLN A 171 12.65 -3.16 -26.95
N TRP A 172 12.19 -1.91 -26.94
CA TRP A 172 12.21 -1.09 -28.14
C TRP A 172 13.63 -0.64 -28.45
N TYR A 173 13.99 -0.66 -29.72
CA TYR A 173 15.32 -0.34 -30.22
C TYR A 173 15.22 0.74 -31.29
N ASP A 174 16.13 1.71 -31.22
CA ASP A 174 16.32 2.74 -32.25
C ASP A 174 17.48 2.33 -33.14
N SER A 175 17.19 1.84 -34.34
CA SER A 175 18.22 1.36 -35.27
C SER A 175 19.04 2.49 -35.90
N ALA A 176 18.56 3.73 -35.84
CA ALA A 176 19.33 4.87 -36.34
C ALA A 176 20.46 5.26 -35.37
N ASN A 177 20.20 5.20 -34.07
CA ASN A 177 21.17 5.57 -33.03
C ASN A 177 21.85 4.37 -32.38
N GLY A 178 21.34 3.16 -32.62
CA GLY A 178 21.90 1.93 -32.09
C GLY A 178 21.64 1.69 -30.61
N ILE A 179 20.56 2.27 -30.06
CA ILE A 179 20.27 2.28 -28.61
C ILE A 179 18.93 1.62 -28.27
N TYR A 180 18.86 1.00 -27.09
CA TYR A 180 17.59 0.54 -26.52
C TYR A 180 16.85 1.69 -25.83
N MET A 181 15.53 1.77 -26.05
CA MET A 181 14.65 2.85 -25.60
C MET A 181 13.70 2.37 -24.49
N ASN A 182 13.44 3.19 -23.49
CA ASN A 182 12.58 2.84 -22.36
C ASN A 182 11.08 2.89 -22.68
N VAL A 183 10.67 3.68 -23.68
CA VAL A 183 9.25 3.85 -24.06
C VAL A 183 9.00 3.42 -25.50
N GLN A 184 7.76 3.00 -25.75
CA GLN A 184 7.29 2.66 -27.10
C GLN A 184 7.23 3.92 -27.98
N PRO A 185 7.72 3.87 -29.23
CA PRO A 185 7.54 4.96 -30.18
C PRO A 185 6.05 5.20 -30.47
N THR A 186 5.66 6.46 -30.54
CA THR A 186 4.26 6.83 -30.86
C THR A 186 3.95 6.57 -32.33
N ARG A 187 2.66 6.48 -32.69
CA ARG A 187 2.23 6.35 -34.09
C ARG A 187 2.74 7.48 -34.99
N ARG A 188 2.88 8.69 -34.44
CA ARG A 188 3.43 9.83 -35.18
C ARG A 188 4.92 9.63 -35.45
N MET A 189 5.69 9.22 -34.45
CA MET A 189 7.11 8.90 -34.62
C MET A 189 7.33 7.79 -35.67
N THR A 190 6.50 6.74 -35.67
CA THR A 190 6.64 5.66 -36.67
C THR A 190 6.25 6.09 -38.09
N ALA A 191 5.37 7.09 -38.22
CA ALA A 191 5.04 7.69 -39.51
C ALA A 191 6.14 8.64 -40.01
N ASP A 192 6.72 9.43 -39.11
CA ASP A 192 7.77 10.41 -39.42
C ASP A 192 9.13 9.71 -39.68
N TYR A 193 9.38 8.56 -39.03
CA TYR A 193 10.61 7.76 -39.15
C TYR A 193 10.32 6.30 -39.52
N PRO A 194 9.85 6.02 -40.75
CA PRO A 194 9.49 4.67 -41.15
C PRO A 194 10.71 3.74 -41.12
N GLY A 195 10.58 2.61 -40.41
CA GLY A 195 11.62 1.57 -40.30
C GLY A 195 12.71 1.83 -39.25
N ARG A 196 12.66 2.95 -38.52
CA ARG A 196 13.68 3.28 -37.49
C ARG A 196 13.55 2.48 -36.20
N PHE A 197 12.32 2.13 -35.80
CA PHE A 197 12.07 1.58 -34.48
C PHE A 197 11.68 0.11 -34.55
N GLU A 198 12.36 -0.71 -33.76
CA GLU A 198 12.24 -2.16 -33.75
C GLU A 198 11.85 -2.64 -32.35
N LEU A 199 11.09 -3.73 -32.26
CA LEU A 199 10.84 -4.42 -30.99
C LEU A 199 11.71 -5.67 -30.96
N HIS A 200 12.66 -5.73 -30.06
CA HIS A 200 13.48 -6.92 -29.84
C HIS A 200 12.87 -7.77 -28.74
N GLU A 201 12.69 -9.06 -29.00
CA GLU A 201 12.34 -10.07 -28.00
C GLU A 201 13.60 -10.85 -27.62
N PHE A 202 13.95 -10.80 -26.34
CA PHE A 202 15.18 -11.36 -25.79
C PHE A 202 15.01 -12.83 -25.40
N GLY A 203 15.92 -13.67 -25.86
CA GLY A 203 16.19 -14.98 -25.29
C GLY A 203 17.06 -14.89 -24.02
N VAL A 204 17.50 -16.04 -23.51
CA VAL A 204 18.41 -16.11 -22.36
C VAL A 204 19.73 -15.39 -22.64
N GLU A 205 20.34 -15.68 -23.79
CA GLU A 205 21.63 -15.11 -24.21
C GLU A 205 21.56 -13.58 -24.40
N ASP A 206 20.45 -13.05 -24.92
CA ASP A 206 20.26 -11.60 -25.06
C ASP A 206 20.18 -10.90 -23.70
N VAL A 207 19.55 -11.53 -22.72
CA VAL A 207 19.50 -11.01 -21.34
C VAL A 207 20.89 -11.10 -20.69
N GLU A 208 21.63 -12.18 -20.89
CA GLU A 208 23.03 -12.30 -20.43
C GLU A 208 23.90 -11.20 -21.04
N ASN A 209 23.80 -10.96 -22.35
CA ASN A 209 24.51 -9.89 -23.03
C ASN A 209 24.12 -8.50 -22.49
N SER A 210 22.85 -8.29 -22.14
CA SER A 210 22.37 -7.07 -21.48
C SER A 210 23.01 -6.89 -20.09
N LEU A 211 23.10 -7.97 -19.31
CA LEU A 211 23.76 -7.97 -18.00
C LEU A 211 25.26 -7.70 -18.11
N CYS A 212 25.96 -8.29 -19.10
CA CYS A 212 27.36 -8.01 -19.37
C CYS A 212 27.58 -6.52 -19.69
N ARG A 213 26.78 -5.94 -20.58
CA ARG A 213 26.89 -4.50 -20.91
C ARG A 213 26.64 -3.60 -19.69
N PHE A 214 25.63 -3.92 -18.88
CA PHE A 214 25.33 -3.18 -17.66
C PHE A 214 26.46 -3.29 -16.64
N HIS A 215 26.97 -4.50 -16.41
CA HIS A 215 28.10 -4.76 -15.53
C HIS A 215 29.38 -4.05 -15.99
N ASP A 216 29.71 -4.10 -17.28
CA ASP A 216 30.87 -3.41 -17.84
C ASP A 216 30.74 -1.89 -17.64
N ALA A 217 29.57 -1.30 -17.90
CA ALA A 217 29.32 0.11 -17.65
C ALA A 217 29.49 0.45 -16.16
N VAL A 218 28.93 -0.36 -15.28
CA VAL A 218 29.09 -0.20 -13.82
C VAL A 218 30.56 -0.28 -13.43
N ARG A 219 31.33 -1.28 -13.87
CA ARG A 219 32.73 -1.47 -13.47
C ARG A 219 33.67 -0.44 -14.05
N GLN A 220 33.35 0.13 -15.20
CA GLN A 220 34.08 1.26 -15.75
C GLN A 220 33.86 2.53 -14.92
N SER A 221 32.65 2.73 -14.36
CA SER A 221 32.33 3.89 -13.51
C SER A 221 32.69 3.68 -12.03
N ASN A 222 32.62 2.45 -11.53
CA ASN A 222 32.81 2.09 -10.13
C ASN A 222 33.30 0.64 -9.98
N LYS A 223 34.59 0.48 -9.69
CA LYS A 223 35.25 -0.83 -9.56
C LYS A 223 35.00 -1.55 -8.24
N HIS A 224 34.43 -0.88 -7.24
CA HIS A 224 34.39 -1.38 -5.86
C HIS A 224 32.99 -1.63 -5.33
N ALA A 225 31.95 -1.12 -5.99
CA ALA A 225 30.58 -1.32 -5.54
C ALA A 225 30.18 -2.80 -5.51
N LEU A 226 29.51 -3.21 -4.44
CA LEU A 226 28.78 -4.49 -4.40
C LEU A 226 27.60 -4.40 -5.37
N MET A 227 27.53 -5.33 -6.32
CA MET A 227 26.43 -5.38 -7.28
C MET A 227 25.42 -6.46 -6.88
N LEU A 228 24.16 -6.07 -6.73
CA LEU A 228 23.07 -6.96 -6.34
C LEU A 228 22.05 -7.03 -7.47
N LEU A 229 21.85 -8.23 -8.03
CA LEU A 229 20.92 -8.46 -9.11
C LEU A 229 19.65 -9.13 -8.60
N MET A 230 18.51 -8.69 -9.11
CA MET A 230 17.22 -9.32 -8.84
C MET A 230 16.34 -9.35 -10.08
N VAL A 231 15.49 -10.38 -10.18
CA VAL A 231 14.44 -10.41 -11.19
C VAL A 231 13.17 -9.81 -10.62
N SER A 232 12.64 -8.79 -11.31
CA SER A 232 11.41 -8.12 -10.89
C SER A 232 10.22 -9.07 -10.97
N PRO A 233 9.37 -9.19 -9.92
CA PRO A 233 8.13 -9.96 -10.00
C PRO A 233 7.01 -9.23 -10.77
N VAL A 234 7.18 -7.94 -11.06
CA VAL A 234 6.20 -7.09 -11.74
C VAL A 234 6.02 -7.54 -13.19
N SER A 235 4.77 -7.60 -13.63
CA SER A 235 4.43 -7.89 -15.03
C SER A 235 4.27 -6.62 -15.86
N GLN A 236 4.64 -6.70 -17.13
CA GLN A 236 4.36 -5.65 -18.10
C GLN A 236 2.85 -5.59 -18.36
N PRO A 237 2.27 -4.38 -18.47
CA PRO A 237 0.83 -4.23 -18.68
C PRO A 237 0.36 -4.72 -20.05
N SER A 238 1.25 -4.80 -21.03
CA SER A 238 0.94 -5.24 -22.39
C SER A 238 1.96 -6.27 -22.90
N THR A 239 1.46 -7.30 -23.58
CA THR A 239 2.27 -8.23 -24.37
C THR A 239 2.17 -7.85 -25.86
N PHE A 240 3.27 -8.02 -26.59
CA PHE A 240 3.32 -7.87 -28.06
C PHE A 240 3.39 -9.23 -28.76
N SER A 241 3.15 -10.31 -28.02
CA SER A 241 3.10 -11.68 -28.53
C SER A 241 1.66 -12.14 -28.77
N ALA A 242 1.49 -13.12 -29.66
CA ALA A 242 0.22 -13.82 -29.86
C ALA A 242 -0.16 -14.77 -28.70
N GLN A 243 0.75 -14.98 -27.75
CA GLN A 243 0.52 -15.82 -26.58
C GLN A 243 -0.26 -15.07 -25.49
N ASP A 244 -0.98 -15.82 -24.66
CA ASP A 244 -1.58 -15.30 -23.43
C ASP A 244 -0.57 -14.53 -22.58
N ALA A 245 -0.98 -13.37 -22.05
CA ALA A 245 -0.11 -12.48 -21.32
C ALA A 245 0.46 -13.13 -20.05
N LEU A 246 -0.33 -13.94 -19.33
CA LEU A 246 0.16 -14.60 -18.10
C LEU A 246 1.24 -15.63 -18.45
N ILE A 247 1.03 -16.43 -19.49
CA ILE A 247 2.01 -17.44 -19.93
C ILE A 247 3.28 -16.75 -20.44
N SER A 248 3.13 -15.72 -21.29
CA SER A 248 4.28 -15.00 -21.81
C SER A 248 5.07 -14.33 -20.68
N GLN A 249 4.39 -13.71 -19.72
CA GLN A 249 5.06 -13.03 -18.61
C GLN A 249 5.78 -14.02 -17.69
N TYR A 250 5.16 -15.17 -17.40
CA TYR A 250 5.80 -16.24 -16.64
C TYR A 250 7.08 -16.73 -17.35
N GLN A 251 7.00 -17.01 -18.65
CA GLN A 251 8.17 -17.39 -19.45
C GLN A 251 9.27 -16.33 -19.40
N SER A 252 8.93 -15.04 -19.54
CA SER A 252 9.89 -13.94 -19.44
C SER A 252 10.62 -13.94 -18.09
N LYS A 253 9.94 -14.21 -16.97
CA LYS A 253 10.59 -14.29 -15.65
C LYS A 253 11.52 -15.49 -15.53
N CYS A 254 11.14 -16.64 -16.09
CA CYS A 254 12.01 -17.81 -16.14
C CYS A 254 13.29 -17.51 -16.95
N LEU A 255 13.16 -16.92 -18.13
CA LEU A 255 14.31 -16.56 -18.98
C LEU A 255 15.27 -15.62 -18.25
N GLN A 256 14.74 -14.55 -17.65
CA GLN A 256 15.52 -13.59 -16.87
C GLN A 256 16.22 -14.25 -15.68
N ARG A 257 15.51 -15.11 -14.96
CA ARG A 257 16.05 -15.79 -13.78
C ARG A 257 17.18 -16.74 -14.15
N THR A 258 17.05 -17.45 -15.28
CA THR A 258 18.10 -18.30 -15.83
C THR A 258 19.31 -17.46 -16.27
N ALA A 259 19.10 -16.39 -17.03
CA ALA A 259 20.17 -15.50 -17.48
C ALA A 259 20.97 -14.90 -16.31
N VAL A 260 20.29 -14.41 -15.27
CA VAL A 260 20.97 -13.90 -14.07
C VAL A 260 21.77 -14.98 -13.34
N ALA A 261 21.27 -16.23 -13.28
CA ALA A 261 22.04 -17.33 -12.70
C ALA A 261 23.29 -17.65 -13.52
N ASN A 262 23.18 -17.71 -14.85
CA ASN A 262 24.30 -17.99 -15.73
C ASN A 262 25.36 -16.88 -15.62
N PHE A 263 24.94 -15.61 -15.75
CA PHE A 263 25.80 -14.45 -15.59
C PHE A 263 26.60 -14.46 -14.29
N ILE A 264 25.93 -14.65 -13.14
CA ILE A 264 26.60 -14.67 -11.82
C ILE A 264 27.60 -15.84 -11.68
N ASN A 265 27.34 -16.98 -12.34
CA ASN A 265 28.28 -18.10 -12.31
C ASN A 265 29.51 -17.88 -13.20
N GLU A 266 29.43 -16.98 -14.17
CA GLU A 266 30.51 -16.69 -15.12
C GLU A 266 31.39 -15.52 -14.68
N VAL A 267 30.83 -14.54 -13.98
CA VAL A 267 31.61 -13.40 -13.46
C VAL A 267 32.32 -13.77 -12.15
N ASP A 268 33.64 -13.62 -12.14
CA ASP A 268 34.47 -13.72 -10.92
C ASP A 268 34.57 -12.34 -10.26
N ASP A 269 33.46 -11.90 -9.64
CA ASP A 269 33.32 -10.54 -9.14
C ASP A 269 32.28 -10.45 -8.01
N ASP A 270 32.21 -9.30 -7.34
CA ASP A 270 31.28 -8.98 -6.26
C ASP A 270 29.87 -8.71 -6.80
N VAL A 271 29.27 -9.76 -7.37
CA VAL A 271 27.89 -9.79 -7.89
C VAL A 271 27.10 -10.90 -7.20
N GLU A 272 25.99 -10.55 -6.55
CA GLU A 272 25.13 -11.51 -5.85
C GLU A 272 23.67 -11.44 -6.30
N TYR A 273 22.94 -12.55 -6.16
CA TYR A 273 21.52 -12.64 -6.49
C TYR A 273 20.64 -12.40 -5.26
N VAL A 274 19.62 -11.55 -5.41
CA VAL A 274 18.57 -11.30 -4.41
C VAL A 274 17.27 -11.94 -4.86
N ALA A 275 16.72 -12.84 -4.03
CA ALA A 275 15.60 -13.73 -4.35
C ALA A 275 14.21 -13.07 -4.32
N ALA A 276 14.06 -11.91 -4.97
CA ALA A 276 12.82 -11.13 -5.01
C ALA A 276 11.70 -11.83 -5.79
N LEU A 277 12.02 -12.42 -6.95
CA LEU A 277 11.05 -13.14 -7.77
C LEU A 277 10.48 -14.34 -7.00
N GLU A 278 11.35 -15.10 -6.33
CA GLU A 278 10.96 -16.27 -5.55
C GLU A 278 10.13 -15.89 -4.33
N ALA A 279 10.47 -14.81 -3.63
CA ALA A 279 9.67 -14.30 -2.51
C ALA A 279 8.24 -13.95 -2.95
N ALA A 280 8.10 -13.45 -4.18
CA ALA A 280 6.82 -13.12 -4.78
C ALA A 280 6.03 -14.36 -5.24
N TYR A 281 6.65 -15.23 -6.06
CA TYR A 281 5.97 -16.32 -6.77
C TYR A 281 5.74 -17.57 -5.90
N LEU A 282 6.51 -17.74 -4.82
CA LEU A 282 6.28 -18.80 -3.84
C LEU A 282 5.27 -18.38 -2.74
N SER A 283 4.91 -17.10 -2.69
CA SER A 283 3.88 -16.59 -1.78
C SER A 283 2.50 -16.62 -2.45
N ASP A 284 1.44 -16.67 -1.63
CA ASP A 284 0.09 -16.41 -2.11
C ASP A 284 -0.01 -14.99 -2.71
N PHE A 285 -0.80 -14.86 -3.78
CA PHE A 285 -1.06 -13.60 -4.48
C PHE A 285 -1.44 -12.46 -3.52
N GLN A 286 -2.24 -12.78 -2.50
CA GLN A 286 -2.73 -11.80 -1.52
C GLN A 286 -1.62 -11.13 -0.71
N TYR A 287 -0.41 -11.71 -0.61
CA TYR A 287 0.71 -11.11 0.11
C TYR A 287 1.71 -10.39 -0.80
N THR A 288 1.50 -10.48 -2.11
CA THR A 288 2.50 -10.11 -3.12
C THR A 288 1.99 -9.00 -4.04
N PHE A 289 0.76 -9.11 -4.55
CA PHE A 289 0.25 -8.24 -5.62
C PHE A 289 -0.96 -7.41 -5.19
N LEU A 290 -1.15 -6.25 -5.82
CA LEU A 290 -2.31 -5.40 -5.58
C LEU A 290 -3.53 -5.97 -6.33
N GLU A 291 -4.65 -6.16 -5.64
CA GLU A 291 -5.90 -6.60 -6.30
C GLU A 291 -6.43 -5.55 -7.29
N SER A 292 -6.31 -4.26 -6.95
CA SER A 292 -6.70 -3.15 -7.83
C SER A 292 -5.82 -3.01 -9.05
N SER A 293 -4.62 -3.60 -9.02
CA SER A 293 -3.66 -3.54 -10.12
C SER A 293 -2.73 -4.77 -10.08
N PRO A 294 -3.20 -5.94 -10.54
CA PRO A 294 -2.51 -7.23 -10.38
C PRO A 294 -1.08 -7.34 -10.95
N HIS A 295 -0.70 -6.42 -11.83
CA HIS A 295 0.66 -6.35 -12.37
C HIS A 295 1.65 -5.62 -11.46
N HIS A 296 1.17 -4.90 -10.44
CA HIS A 296 1.98 -4.19 -9.43
C HIS A 296 2.05 -4.97 -8.12
N THR A 297 3.20 -4.89 -7.45
CA THR A 297 3.41 -5.49 -6.14
C THR A 297 2.82 -4.62 -5.03
N LYS A 298 2.45 -5.23 -3.91
CA LYS A 298 2.19 -4.50 -2.68
C LYS A 298 3.49 -3.84 -2.17
N PRO A 299 3.43 -2.66 -1.55
CA PRO A 299 4.62 -1.98 -1.01
C PRO A 299 5.43 -2.87 -0.06
N ASN A 300 4.75 -3.61 0.82
CA ASN A 300 5.37 -4.48 1.82
C ASN A 300 6.23 -5.62 1.25
N LEU A 301 6.09 -6.00 -0.03
CA LEU A 301 6.98 -6.97 -0.65
C LEU A 301 8.40 -6.40 -0.82
N GLY A 302 8.51 -5.17 -1.31
CA GLY A 302 9.81 -4.48 -1.46
C GLY A 302 10.50 -4.34 -0.11
N ASP A 303 9.74 -3.95 0.92
CA ASP A 303 10.25 -3.83 2.29
C ASP A 303 10.77 -5.16 2.84
N ARG A 304 10.01 -6.25 2.69
CA ARG A 304 10.46 -7.59 3.15
C ARG A 304 11.75 -8.03 2.46
N VAL A 305 11.82 -7.87 1.14
CA VAL A 305 13.01 -8.24 0.36
C VAL A 305 14.23 -7.39 0.78
N THR A 306 14.05 -6.08 0.94
CA THR A 306 15.13 -5.18 1.39
C THR A 306 15.55 -5.49 2.83
N ALA A 307 14.61 -5.76 3.74
CA ALA A 307 14.91 -6.13 5.12
C ALA A 307 15.74 -7.42 5.19
N ASP A 308 15.33 -8.46 4.46
CA ASP A 308 16.04 -9.74 4.41
C ASP A 308 17.45 -9.58 3.81
N LEU A 309 17.57 -8.76 2.76
CA LEU A 309 18.86 -8.43 2.14
C LEU A 309 19.81 -7.78 3.15
N LEU A 310 19.38 -6.67 3.76
CA LEU A 310 20.21 -5.94 4.73
C LEU A 310 20.59 -6.83 5.91
N LYS A 311 19.63 -7.60 6.42
CA LYS A 311 19.84 -8.55 7.52
C LYS A 311 20.88 -9.61 7.17
N GLN A 312 20.86 -10.12 5.93
CA GLN A 312 21.83 -11.09 5.44
C GLN A 312 23.21 -10.46 5.26
N CYS A 313 23.29 -9.20 4.84
CA CYS A 313 24.53 -8.43 4.76
C CYS A 313 25.02 -7.90 6.12
N ASN A 314 24.58 -8.53 7.21
CA ASN A 314 24.91 -8.22 8.60
C ASN A 314 24.59 -6.78 9.04
N ASP A 315 23.66 -6.11 8.37
CA ASP A 315 23.10 -4.86 8.88
C ASP A 315 22.21 -5.19 10.10
N ARG A 316 22.49 -4.51 11.21
CA ARG A 316 21.76 -4.60 12.48
C ARG A 316 21.28 -3.22 12.94
N SER A 317 21.39 -2.21 12.07
CA SER A 317 20.95 -0.85 12.34
C SER A 317 19.46 -0.80 12.66
N GLU A 318 19.06 0.25 13.37
CA GLU A 318 17.65 0.53 13.62
C GLU A 318 16.87 0.67 12.31
N GLY A 319 17.47 1.29 11.29
CA GLY A 319 16.90 1.41 9.95
C GLY A 319 16.51 0.05 9.35
N GLN A 320 17.34 -0.98 9.50
CA GLN A 320 17.01 -2.33 9.03
C GLN A 320 15.80 -2.89 9.80
N GLN A 321 15.75 -2.72 11.12
CA GLN A 321 14.64 -3.21 11.95
C GLN A 321 13.32 -2.52 11.62
N VAL A 322 13.35 -1.21 11.31
CA VAL A 322 12.20 -0.43 10.86
C VAL A 322 11.64 -0.96 9.54
N ILE A 323 12.51 -1.25 8.56
CA ILE A 323 12.09 -1.85 7.29
C ILE A 323 11.48 -3.24 7.54
N GLU A 324 12.11 -4.05 8.40
CA GLU A 324 11.61 -5.39 8.76
C GLU A 324 10.21 -5.30 9.37
N ALA A 325 10.02 -4.42 10.35
CA ALA A 325 8.74 -4.19 11.00
C ALA A 325 7.66 -3.64 10.06
N HIS A 326 8.02 -2.70 9.18
CA HIS A 326 7.09 -2.14 8.20
C HIS A 326 6.64 -3.19 7.18
N GLY A 327 7.58 -3.94 6.61
CA GLY A 327 7.31 -4.96 5.61
C GLY A 327 6.59 -6.18 6.19
N TYR A 328 7.18 -6.83 7.19
CA TYR A 328 6.62 -8.03 7.79
C TYR A 328 5.40 -7.74 8.65
N GLY A 329 5.35 -6.62 9.38
CA GLY A 329 4.18 -6.25 10.18
C GLY A 329 2.92 -6.13 9.34
N ASN A 330 2.98 -5.42 8.20
CA ASN A 330 1.86 -5.37 7.27
C ASN A 330 1.49 -6.75 6.72
N ALA A 331 2.49 -7.55 6.31
CA ALA A 331 2.22 -8.90 5.78
C ALA A 331 1.58 -9.83 6.82
N LEU A 332 1.99 -9.74 8.09
CA LEU A 332 1.44 -10.51 9.21
C LEU A 332 0.01 -10.07 9.54
N LEU A 333 -0.28 -8.76 9.52
CA LEU A 333 -1.66 -8.27 9.66
C LEU A 333 -2.58 -8.84 8.57
N MET A 334 -2.09 -8.93 7.33
CA MET A 334 -2.86 -9.52 6.22
C MET A 334 -3.07 -11.02 6.37
N ALA A 335 -2.16 -11.71 7.08
CA ALA A 335 -2.23 -13.14 7.33
C ALA A 335 -3.01 -13.50 8.60
N ASP A 336 -3.66 -12.52 9.24
CA ASP A 336 -4.30 -12.64 10.56
C ASP A 336 -3.34 -13.11 11.69
N GLU A 337 -2.03 -12.93 11.51
CA GLU A 337 -0.98 -13.28 12.47
C GLU A 337 -0.72 -12.10 13.43
N PHE A 338 -1.77 -11.61 14.09
CA PHE A 338 -1.75 -10.36 14.86
C PHE A 338 -0.75 -10.38 16.02
N GLU A 339 -0.64 -11.51 16.72
CA GLU A 339 0.31 -11.69 17.83
C GLU A 339 1.76 -11.57 17.35
N ALA A 340 2.08 -12.18 16.20
CA ALA A 340 3.41 -12.07 15.60
C ALA A 340 3.70 -10.64 15.13
N ALA A 341 2.70 -9.94 14.58
CA ALA A 341 2.84 -8.53 14.22
C ALA A 341 3.10 -7.65 15.46
N ALA A 342 2.33 -7.84 16.54
CA ALA A 342 2.53 -7.09 17.78
C ALA A 342 3.93 -7.32 18.37
N ASN A 343 4.35 -8.58 18.49
CA ASN A 343 5.67 -8.94 19.04
C ASN A 343 6.84 -8.43 18.19
N LEU A 344 6.66 -8.31 16.86
CA LEU A 344 7.66 -7.74 15.97
C LEU A 344 7.82 -6.23 16.19
N LEU A 345 6.71 -5.52 16.40
CA LEU A 345 6.69 -4.06 16.48
C LEU A 345 6.93 -3.52 17.89
N GLU A 346 6.52 -4.25 18.92
CA GLU A 346 6.59 -3.82 20.32
C GLU A 346 7.98 -3.31 20.74
N PRO A 347 9.11 -4.01 20.45
CA PRO A 347 10.43 -3.54 20.85
C PRO A 347 10.88 -2.26 20.13
N LEU A 348 10.25 -1.91 19.02
CA LEU A 348 10.55 -0.69 18.28
C LEU A 348 9.69 0.46 18.76
N VAL A 349 8.39 0.25 18.90
CA VAL A 349 7.43 1.31 19.23
C VAL A 349 7.39 1.66 20.71
N LEU A 350 7.97 0.83 21.59
CA LEU A 350 7.97 1.06 23.06
C LEU A 350 9.37 1.30 23.67
N ARG A 351 10.46 1.26 22.90
CA ARG A 351 11.83 1.35 23.45
C ARG A 351 12.29 2.79 23.68
N ASP A 352 12.71 3.09 24.92
CA ASP A 352 13.24 4.39 25.38
C ASP A 352 12.25 5.59 25.26
N GLY A 353 10.95 5.29 25.17
CA GLY A 353 9.88 6.22 24.76
C GLY A 353 9.32 5.76 23.42
N PRO A 354 8.17 6.28 22.94
CA PRO A 354 7.74 5.98 21.59
C PRO A 354 8.84 6.45 20.62
N LEU A 355 9.21 5.64 19.63
CA LEU A 355 10.02 6.05 18.48
C LEU A 355 9.74 7.53 18.19
N LEU A 356 10.77 8.37 18.30
CA LEU A 356 10.62 9.77 17.94
C LEU A 356 10.04 9.76 16.53
N LEU A 357 8.95 10.49 16.28
CA LEU A 357 8.32 10.62 14.96
C LEU A 357 9.22 11.40 13.98
N GLU A 358 10.53 11.13 14.03
CA GLU A 358 11.59 11.73 13.25
C GLU A 358 11.51 11.26 11.80
N ARG A 359 10.96 10.07 11.55
CA ARG A 359 10.77 9.54 10.20
C ARG A 359 9.27 9.42 9.88
N PRO A 360 8.87 9.70 8.62
CA PRO A 360 7.50 9.46 8.17
C PRO A 360 7.01 8.02 8.39
N SER A 361 7.94 7.05 8.38
CA SER A 361 7.66 5.63 8.58
C SER A 361 7.23 5.27 10.01
N ASP A 362 7.62 6.07 11.02
CA ASP A 362 7.37 5.74 12.42
C ASP A 362 5.86 5.75 12.73
N MET A 363 5.11 6.66 12.10
CA MET A 363 3.65 6.72 12.22
C MET A 363 2.98 5.45 11.68
N GLU A 364 3.52 4.89 10.59
CA GLU A 364 2.97 3.69 9.98
C GLU A 364 3.27 2.44 10.81
N LEU A 365 4.42 2.39 11.50
CA LEU A 365 4.71 1.35 12.49
C LEU A 365 3.70 1.40 13.65
N HIS A 366 3.43 2.59 14.21
CA HIS A 366 2.41 2.73 15.25
C HIS A 366 1.02 2.29 14.76
N ARG A 367 0.65 2.61 13.52
CA ARG A 367 -0.61 2.14 12.91
C ARG A 367 -0.68 0.63 12.85
N ILE A 368 0.38 -0.04 12.39
CA ILE A 368 0.45 -1.50 12.31
C ILE A 368 0.32 -2.11 13.71
N PHE A 369 1.05 -1.58 14.69
CA PHE A 369 1.03 -2.08 16.07
C PHE A 369 -0.34 -1.93 16.73
N VAL A 370 -0.93 -0.74 16.67
CA VAL A 370 -2.28 -0.47 17.18
C VAL A 370 -3.29 -1.39 16.49
N THR A 371 -3.21 -1.55 15.17
CA THR A 371 -4.10 -2.46 14.44
C THR A 371 -3.96 -3.89 14.95
N ALA A 372 -2.75 -4.38 15.20
CA ALA A 372 -2.51 -5.70 15.75
C ALA A 372 -3.16 -5.86 17.14
N LEU A 373 -2.96 -4.90 18.05
CA LEU A 373 -3.54 -4.91 19.39
C LEU A 373 -5.07 -4.94 19.36
N LEU A 374 -5.69 -4.11 18.52
CA LEU A 374 -7.15 -4.09 18.36
C LEU A 374 -7.69 -5.42 17.85
N ARG A 375 -6.99 -6.06 16.91
CA ARG A 375 -7.39 -7.36 16.37
C ARG A 375 -7.22 -8.50 17.37
N LEU A 376 -6.32 -8.36 18.34
CA LEU A 376 -6.17 -9.24 19.50
C LEU A 376 -7.22 -8.98 20.60
N GLY A 377 -8.06 -7.95 20.46
CA GLY A 377 -8.98 -7.51 21.51
C GLY A 377 -8.29 -6.81 22.69
N ARG A 378 -7.03 -6.37 22.51
CA ARG A 378 -6.26 -5.60 23.49
C ARG A 378 -6.58 -4.11 23.35
N ASP A 379 -7.86 -3.76 23.43
CA ASP A 379 -8.36 -2.40 23.13
C ASP A 379 -7.74 -1.36 24.07
N ARG A 380 -7.58 -1.70 25.36
CA ARG A 380 -6.96 -0.81 26.34
C ARG A 380 -5.50 -0.51 26.01
N ASP A 381 -4.72 -1.53 25.68
CA ASP A 381 -3.30 -1.36 25.33
C ASP A 381 -3.14 -0.51 24.05
N ALA A 382 -4.02 -0.73 23.06
CA ALA A 382 -4.05 0.07 21.85
C ALA A 382 -4.32 1.55 22.14
N LEU A 383 -5.26 1.83 23.05
CA LEU A 383 -5.62 3.19 23.44
C LEU A 383 -4.55 3.85 24.30
N ASP A 384 -3.98 3.12 25.24
CA ASP A 384 -2.86 3.60 26.05
C ASP A 384 -1.67 3.95 25.13
N HIS A 385 -1.40 3.12 24.11
CA HIS A 385 -0.39 3.41 23.08
C HIS A 385 -0.72 4.65 22.24
N LEU A 386 -1.97 4.78 21.76
CA LEU A 386 -2.40 5.98 21.01
C LEU A 386 -2.29 7.25 21.86
N GLN A 387 -2.65 7.17 23.15
CA GLN A 387 -2.50 8.29 24.08
C GLN A 387 -1.04 8.67 24.26
N LEU A 388 -0.13 7.69 24.36
CA LEU A 388 1.31 7.97 24.40
C LEU A 388 1.80 8.67 23.12
N VAL A 389 1.36 8.23 21.94
CA VAL A 389 1.79 8.82 20.66
C VAL A 389 1.22 10.24 20.46
N PHE A 390 -0.05 10.48 20.80
CA PHE A 390 -0.73 11.76 20.52
C PHE A 390 -0.62 12.80 21.64
N LEU A 391 -0.55 12.38 22.91
CA LEU A 391 -0.65 13.28 24.06
C LEU A 391 0.70 13.59 24.71
N ASP A 392 1.79 12.93 24.32
CA ASP A 392 3.10 13.27 24.85
C ASP A 392 3.54 14.66 24.33
N PRO A 393 3.81 15.64 25.23
CA PRO A 393 4.14 17.01 24.88
C PRO A 393 5.37 17.14 23.95
N ARG A 394 6.26 16.15 23.93
CA ARG A 394 7.43 16.12 23.03
C ARG A 394 7.03 16.01 21.55
N TYR A 395 5.86 15.45 21.26
CA TYR A 395 5.32 15.38 19.89
C TYR A 395 4.52 16.62 19.50
N ALA A 396 4.08 17.41 20.50
CA ALA A 396 3.35 18.65 20.26
C ALA A 396 4.20 19.71 19.54
N SER A 397 5.53 19.73 19.74
CA SER A 397 6.43 20.64 19.02
C SER A 397 6.77 20.16 17.61
N LEU A 398 6.87 18.85 17.37
CA LEU A 398 7.16 18.32 16.02
C LEU A 398 6.10 18.72 14.98
N LEU A 399 4.87 18.92 15.45
CA LEU A 399 3.68 19.19 14.64
C LEU A 399 3.28 20.68 14.60
N ASP A 400 4.01 21.59 15.27
CA ASP A 400 3.66 23.03 15.31
C ASP A 400 4.42 23.86 14.25
N GLY A 401 5.37 23.25 13.54
CA GLY A 401 6.15 23.90 12.50
C GLY A 401 7.15 24.95 13.03
N SER A 402 7.26 25.15 14.35
CA SER A 402 8.26 26.02 14.98
C SER A 402 9.54 25.22 15.22
N TRP A 403 10.34 25.10 14.17
CA TRP A 403 11.68 24.56 14.24
C TRP A 403 12.67 25.71 14.11
N ASP A 404 13.60 25.84 15.06
CA ASP A 404 14.69 26.82 14.98
C ASP A 404 15.51 26.58 13.69
N ASP A 405 15.57 27.61 12.84
CA ASP A 405 16.20 27.61 11.50
C ASP A 405 17.74 27.48 11.52
N ASP A 406 18.37 27.30 12.69
CA ASP A 406 19.82 27.51 12.85
C ASP A 406 20.69 26.26 12.61
N ASP A 407 20.10 25.09 12.29
CA ASP A 407 20.86 23.85 12.08
C ASP A 407 21.23 23.64 10.59
N SER A 408 22.29 24.36 10.18
CA SER A 408 22.78 24.49 8.80
C SER A 408 23.56 23.29 8.24
N GLY A 409 23.43 22.09 8.82
CA GLY A 409 24.36 20.98 8.58
C GLY A 409 23.91 19.79 7.73
N ASN A 410 22.61 19.57 7.48
CA ASN A 410 22.18 18.25 6.97
C ASN A 410 20.97 18.27 6.01
N ASP A 411 21.23 18.31 4.70
CA ASP A 411 20.22 18.26 3.63
C ASP A 411 19.34 16.98 3.68
N GLN A 412 19.83 15.90 4.29
CA GLN A 412 19.05 14.66 4.50
C GLN A 412 17.92 14.86 5.53
N ILE A 413 18.16 15.65 6.58
CA ILE A 413 17.12 16.02 7.55
C ILE A 413 16.08 16.91 6.86
N ARG A 414 16.50 17.79 5.94
CA ARG A 414 15.56 18.61 5.12
C ARG A 414 14.68 17.76 4.19
N THR A 415 15.22 16.67 3.66
CA THR A 415 14.50 15.72 2.78
C THR A 415 13.53 14.82 3.56
N GLY A 416 13.90 14.43 4.78
CA GLY A 416 12.99 13.83 5.77
C GLY A 416 11.88 14.79 6.19
N ARG A 417 12.22 16.05 6.49
CA ARG A 417 11.30 17.13 6.90
C ARG A 417 10.17 17.40 5.89
N GLN A 418 10.46 17.37 4.58
CA GLN A 418 9.45 17.60 3.54
C GLN A 418 8.60 16.35 3.25
N SER A 419 9.19 15.16 3.39
CA SER A 419 8.45 13.88 3.35
C SER A 419 7.53 13.73 4.56
N LEU A 420 7.93 14.26 5.73
CA LEU A 420 7.06 14.46 6.89
C LEU A 420 5.84 15.28 6.46
N THR A 421 6.01 16.46 5.82
CA THR A 421 4.87 17.31 5.42
C THR A 421 3.85 16.59 4.52
N ALA A 422 4.28 15.67 3.65
CA ALA A 422 3.38 14.88 2.81
C ALA A 422 2.69 13.72 3.56
N ALA A 423 3.37 13.08 4.51
CA ALA A 423 2.79 12.06 5.41
C ALA A 423 1.90 12.66 6.51
N HIS A 424 2.21 13.89 6.94
CA HIS A 424 1.49 14.71 7.92
C HIS A 424 0.10 15.14 7.42
N GLN A 425 -0.22 14.93 6.15
CA GLN A 425 -1.55 15.22 5.60
C GLN A 425 -2.59 14.11 5.87
N ARG A 426 -2.25 13.02 6.60
CA ARG A 426 -3.21 11.94 6.91
C ARG A 426 -3.12 11.34 8.34
N PRO A 427 -3.22 12.12 9.43
CA PRO A 427 -3.49 11.55 10.76
C PRO A 427 -4.80 10.74 10.81
N ASP A 428 -5.69 10.99 9.84
CA ASP A 428 -7.05 10.48 9.71
C ASP A 428 -7.19 8.98 9.97
N HIS A 429 -6.21 8.17 9.56
CA HIS A 429 -6.28 6.72 9.74
C HIS A 429 -6.12 6.28 11.19
N LEU A 430 -5.24 6.91 11.97
CA LEU A 430 -5.08 6.59 13.39
C LEU A 430 -6.26 7.09 14.23
N PHE A 431 -6.79 8.27 13.88
CA PHE A 431 -8.03 8.78 14.50
C PHE A 431 -9.23 7.88 14.20
N ALA A 432 -9.37 7.38 12.96
CA ALA A 432 -10.41 6.41 12.61
C ALA A 432 -10.23 5.08 13.36
N LEU A 433 -8.99 4.60 13.51
CA LEU A 433 -8.67 3.39 14.27
C LEU A 433 -8.95 3.55 15.77
N ALA A 434 -8.84 4.75 16.33
CA ALA A 434 -9.10 5.04 17.74
C ALA A 434 -10.61 5.08 18.09
N ARG A 435 -11.47 5.47 17.14
CA ARG A 435 -12.91 5.70 17.39
C ARG A 435 -13.60 4.46 17.96
N GLY A 436 -13.64 3.34 17.22
CA GLY A 436 -14.33 2.12 17.68
C GLY A 436 -13.87 1.64 19.07
N PRO A 437 -12.55 1.49 19.31
CA PRO A 437 -12.00 1.07 20.59
C PRO A 437 -12.33 2.02 21.75
N LEU A 438 -12.28 3.35 21.54
CA LEU A 438 -12.61 4.35 22.57
C LEU A 438 -14.05 4.19 23.08
N PHE A 439 -14.99 3.94 22.17
CA PHE A 439 -16.38 3.66 22.55
C PHE A 439 -16.51 2.30 23.25
N LYS A 440 -15.82 1.27 22.74
CA LYS A 440 -15.86 -0.08 23.32
C LYS A 440 -15.33 -0.16 24.75
N VAL A 441 -14.31 0.64 25.10
CA VAL A 441 -13.77 0.67 26.48
C VAL A 441 -14.43 1.70 27.38
N GLY A 442 -15.49 2.38 26.92
CA GLY A 442 -16.21 3.39 27.71
C GLY A 442 -15.42 4.69 27.93
N ARG A 443 -14.55 5.08 26.98
CA ARG A 443 -13.80 6.35 26.99
C ARG A 443 -14.15 7.27 25.79
N PRO A 444 -15.43 7.50 25.45
CA PRO A 444 -15.79 8.34 24.30
C PRO A 444 -15.31 9.79 24.43
N ALA A 445 -15.19 10.32 25.65
CA ALA A 445 -14.66 11.67 25.91
C ALA A 445 -13.20 11.86 25.47
N ASP A 446 -12.43 10.77 25.34
CA ASP A 446 -11.06 10.85 24.83
C ASP A 446 -11.03 11.00 23.31
N PHE A 447 -12.12 10.65 22.61
CA PHE A 447 -12.27 10.94 21.20
C PHE A 447 -12.44 12.44 20.97
N ASP A 448 -13.15 13.14 21.86
CA ASP A 448 -13.25 14.60 21.82
C ASP A 448 -11.90 15.27 22.09
N LEU A 449 -11.07 14.69 22.96
CA LEU A 449 -9.70 15.17 23.18
C LEU A 449 -8.83 14.99 21.93
N LEU A 450 -8.95 13.85 21.25
CA LEU A 450 -8.28 13.56 19.98
C LEU A 450 -8.77 14.49 18.84
N LEU A 451 -10.07 14.77 18.76
CA LEU A 451 -10.64 15.72 17.81
C LEU A 451 -10.21 17.14 18.09
N LYS A 452 -10.24 17.60 19.36
CA LYS A 452 -9.72 18.91 19.77
C LYS A 452 -8.23 19.04 19.44
N TYR A 453 -7.46 17.98 19.66
CA TYR A 453 -6.06 17.95 19.27
C TYR A 453 -5.90 18.16 17.76
N ALA A 454 -6.69 17.46 16.94
CA ALA A 454 -6.66 17.66 15.49
C ALA A 454 -7.14 19.07 15.05
N GLU A 455 -8.15 19.64 15.71
CA GLU A 455 -8.65 21.02 15.50
C GLU A 455 -7.56 22.06 15.73
N THR A 456 -6.81 21.92 16.83
CA THR A 456 -5.71 22.84 17.16
C THR A 456 -4.56 22.82 16.14
N ARG A 457 -4.55 21.86 15.20
CA ARG A 457 -3.48 21.64 14.22
C ARG A 457 -3.92 21.89 12.78
N GLY A 458 -5.09 22.51 12.58
CA GLY A 458 -5.59 22.86 11.25
C GLY A 458 -6.00 21.66 10.41
N HIS A 459 -6.12 20.47 11.03
CA HIS A 459 -6.81 19.36 10.38
C HIS A 459 -8.30 19.68 10.31
N ASP A 460 -8.90 19.41 9.16
CA ASP A 460 -10.33 19.53 8.98
C ASP A 460 -11.00 18.46 9.85
N THR A 461 -11.47 18.86 11.03
CA THR A 461 -12.07 17.95 12.00
C THR A 461 -13.52 17.64 11.70
N GLU A 462 -14.15 18.45 10.85
CA GLU A 462 -15.37 18.03 10.17
C GLU A 462 -15.04 16.84 9.25
N ARG A 463 -13.92 16.87 8.51
CA ARG A 463 -13.40 15.64 7.88
C ARG A 463 -13.06 14.55 8.91
N LEU A 464 -12.37 14.78 10.02
CA LEU A 464 -12.03 13.66 10.94
C LEU A 464 -13.24 13.05 11.67
N LYS A 465 -14.26 13.87 11.95
CA LYS A 465 -15.57 13.40 12.42
C LYS A 465 -16.32 12.66 11.30
N PHE A 466 -16.11 13.03 10.03
CA PHE A 466 -16.99 12.68 8.91
C PHE A 466 -16.32 12.22 7.57
N ARG A 467 -15.05 11.76 7.52
CA ARG A 467 -14.33 11.45 6.26
C ARG A 467 -14.40 9.96 5.89
N ASP A 468 -15.39 9.63 5.08
CA ASP A 468 -15.27 9.49 3.62
C ASP A 468 -16.67 9.12 3.11
N ARG A 469 -17.22 9.83 2.11
CA ARG A 469 -18.54 9.47 1.54
C ARG A 469 -18.43 8.29 0.56
N SER A 470 -17.37 7.50 0.68
CA SER A 470 -17.09 6.32 -0.13
C SER A 470 -17.64 5.06 0.54
N ASP A 471 -17.92 4.03 -0.26
CA ASP A 471 -18.44 2.73 0.22
C ASP A 471 -17.56 2.05 1.29
N SER A 472 -16.28 2.42 1.45
CA SER A 472 -15.40 1.85 2.49
C SER A 472 -15.64 2.44 3.88
N ALA A 473 -15.82 3.77 4.01
CA ALA A 473 -16.04 4.37 5.33
C ALA A 473 -17.44 4.10 5.87
N VAL A 474 -18.45 4.02 5.00
CA VAL A 474 -19.79 3.53 5.39
C VAL A 474 -19.69 2.11 5.95
N ARG A 475 -18.85 1.24 5.36
CA ARG A 475 -18.63 -0.13 5.88
C ARG A 475 -17.95 -0.14 7.25
N ASP A 476 -16.94 0.69 7.48
CA ASP A 476 -16.23 0.75 8.77
C ASP A 476 -17.12 1.35 9.89
N VAL A 477 -17.88 2.40 9.58
CA VAL A 477 -18.88 2.97 10.50
C VAL A 477 -19.95 1.94 10.85
N MET A 478 -20.49 1.24 9.85
CA MET A 478 -21.48 0.18 10.06
C MET A 478 -20.92 -0.99 10.87
N LYS A 479 -19.63 -1.32 10.71
CA LYS A 479 -18.97 -2.35 11.51
C LYS A 479 -18.87 -1.94 12.97
N GLY A 480 -18.41 -0.72 13.26
CA GLY A 480 -18.38 -0.20 14.63
C GLY A 480 -19.77 -0.15 15.27
N PHE A 481 -20.79 0.23 14.49
CA PHE A 481 -22.18 0.23 14.91
C PHE A 481 -22.71 -1.16 15.27
N ILE A 482 -22.35 -2.18 14.48
CA ILE A 482 -22.69 -3.59 14.75
C ILE A 482 -21.97 -4.10 16.00
N ASP A 483 -20.68 -3.82 16.13
CA ASP A 483 -19.86 -4.28 17.24
C ASP A 483 -20.40 -3.72 18.56
N LEU A 484 -20.73 -2.42 18.60
CA LEU A 484 -21.32 -1.75 19.76
C LEU A 484 -22.68 -2.37 20.17
N PHE A 485 -23.51 -2.69 19.18
CA PHE A 485 -24.77 -3.38 19.45
C PHE A 485 -24.55 -4.80 20.03
N GLN A 486 -23.57 -5.53 19.50
CA GLN A 486 -23.26 -6.89 19.96
C GLN A 486 -22.67 -6.94 21.37
N THR A 487 -21.94 -5.89 21.77
CA THR A 487 -21.38 -5.76 23.13
C THR A 487 -22.37 -5.20 24.15
N GLY A 488 -23.59 -4.86 23.73
CA GLY A 488 -24.67 -4.37 24.62
C GLY A 488 -24.66 -2.87 24.88
N GLY A 489 -23.89 -2.08 24.13
CA GLY A 489 -23.87 -0.61 24.18
C GLY A 489 -25.10 0.01 23.50
N PHE A 490 -26.30 -0.32 23.96
CA PHE A 490 -27.54 0.04 23.28
C PHE A 490 -27.84 1.55 23.34
N ASP A 491 -27.46 2.24 24.41
CA ASP A 491 -27.68 3.69 24.54
C ASP A 491 -26.76 4.45 23.58
N GLU A 492 -25.52 3.99 23.44
CA GLU A 492 -24.50 4.52 22.54
C GLU A 492 -24.85 4.24 21.06
N VAL A 493 -25.45 3.08 20.76
CA VAL A 493 -26.01 2.79 19.42
C VAL A 493 -27.08 3.83 19.05
N ILE A 494 -27.94 4.21 20.00
CA ILE A 494 -29.02 5.18 19.76
C ILE A 494 -28.45 6.58 19.54
N GLU A 495 -27.47 6.99 20.34
CA GLU A 495 -26.76 8.27 20.22
C GLU A 495 -26.04 8.35 18.87
N MET A 496 -25.19 7.36 18.56
CA MET A 496 -24.45 7.27 17.31
C MET A 496 -25.39 7.29 16.09
N ALA A 497 -26.51 6.58 16.13
CA ALA A 497 -27.48 6.63 15.04
C ALA A 497 -28.03 8.04 14.85
N THR A 498 -28.27 8.78 15.94
CA THR A 498 -28.83 10.14 15.90
C THR A 498 -27.84 11.10 15.25
N GLU A 499 -26.56 10.98 15.59
CA GLU A 499 -25.49 11.73 14.95
C GLU A 499 -25.37 11.41 13.45
N LEU A 500 -25.41 10.12 13.09
CA LEU A 500 -25.31 9.67 11.70
C LEU A 500 -26.49 10.15 10.83
N GLU A 501 -27.67 10.37 11.43
CA GLU A 501 -28.83 10.91 10.75
C GLU A 501 -28.80 12.44 10.62
N GLN A 502 -28.16 13.13 11.57
CA GLN A 502 -27.91 14.57 11.48
C GLN A 502 -26.76 14.90 10.52
N GLY A 503 -25.84 13.94 10.30
CA GLY A 503 -24.79 14.04 9.30
C GLY A 503 -25.31 13.81 7.87
N ASP A 504 -24.69 14.49 6.90
CA ASP A 504 -25.00 14.37 5.47
C ASP A 504 -24.32 13.12 4.85
N TYR A 505 -24.69 11.93 5.35
CA TYR A 505 -24.16 10.63 4.93
C TYR A 505 -25.08 9.95 3.89
N ASP A 506 -24.51 9.57 2.74
CA ASP A 506 -25.20 8.75 1.74
C ASP A 506 -25.05 7.27 2.08
N PHE A 507 -25.98 6.75 2.88
CA PHE A 507 -26.04 5.31 3.16
C PHE A 507 -26.69 4.58 1.99
N GLY A 508 -25.93 3.71 1.34
CA GLY A 508 -26.50 2.73 0.43
C GLY A 508 -27.63 1.90 1.09
N PRO A 509 -28.59 1.37 0.32
CA PRO A 509 -29.84 0.80 0.86
C PRO A 509 -29.65 -0.30 1.92
N ASN A 510 -28.59 -1.11 1.77
CA ASN A 510 -28.29 -2.20 2.72
C ASN A 510 -27.78 -1.68 4.07
N SER A 511 -26.86 -0.73 4.05
CA SER A 511 -26.29 -0.10 5.25
C SER A 511 -27.36 0.67 6.00
N ARG A 512 -28.21 1.41 5.27
CA ARG A 512 -29.34 2.12 5.88
C ARG A 512 -30.29 1.17 6.59
N ARG A 513 -30.69 0.07 5.92
CA ARG A 513 -31.55 -0.95 6.54
C ARG A 513 -30.95 -1.52 7.83
N GLN A 514 -29.65 -1.81 7.83
CA GLN A 514 -28.97 -2.33 9.01
C GLN A 514 -28.97 -1.30 10.15
N LEU A 515 -28.66 -0.03 9.86
CA LEU A 515 -28.69 1.07 10.81
C LEU A 515 -30.08 1.17 11.46
N ASP A 516 -31.14 1.21 10.65
CA ASP A 516 -32.52 1.33 11.13
C ASP A 516 -32.92 0.14 12.03
N THR A 517 -32.57 -1.07 11.60
CA THR A 517 -32.94 -2.31 12.30
C THR A 517 -32.28 -2.38 13.68
N LEU A 518 -30.97 -2.13 13.72
CA LEU A 518 -30.18 -2.19 14.95
C LEU A 518 -30.55 -1.05 15.92
N THR A 519 -30.80 0.16 15.40
CA THR A 519 -31.28 1.30 16.20
C THR A 519 -32.63 0.98 16.85
N LEU A 520 -33.60 0.46 16.07
CA LEU A 520 -34.90 0.07 16.60
C LEU A 520 -34.78 -1.03 17.66
N GLN A 521 -33.92 -2.02 17.43
CA GLN A 521 -33.67 -3.08 18.41
C GLN A 521 -33.02 -2.54 19.69
N ALA A 522 -32.11 -1.58 19.59
CA ALA A 522 -31.48 -0.93 20.74
C ALA A 522 -32.52 -0.15 21.57
N HIS A 523 -33.43 0.58 20.91
CA HIS A 523 -34.58 1.21 21.58
C HIS A 523 -35.48 0.20 22.30
N VAL A 524 -35.70 -0.98 21.71
CA VAL A 524 -36.45 -2.05 22.39
C VAL A 524 -35.70 -2.57 23.61
N LYS A 525 -34.39 -2.82 23.49
CA LYS A 525 -33.55 -3.35 24.58
C LYS A 525 -33.41 -2.39 25.76
N THR A 526 -33.50 -1.08 25.52
CA THR A 526 -33.44 -0.02 26.54
C THR A 526 -34.81 0.37 27.09
N GLY A 527 -35.89 -0.29 26.67
CA GLY A 527 -37.26 0.03 27.09
C GLY A 527 -37.87 1.27 26.42
N ARG A 528 -37.17 1.88 25.47
CA ARG A 528 -37.57 3.08 24.71
C ARG A 528 -38.21 2.74 23.36
N SER A 529 -38.98 1.66 23.31
CA SER A 529 -39.54 1.12 22.05
C SER A 529 -40.46 2.11 21.32
N GLY A 530 -41.20 2.94 22.07
CA GLY A 530 -42.07 3.96 21.50
C GLY A 530 -41.30 5.02 20.71
N GLU A 531 -40.17 5.49 21.26
CA GLU A 531 -39.28 6.45 20.59
C GLU A 531 -38.67 5.85 19.32
N GLY A 532 -38.20 4.60 19.40
CA GLY A 532 -37.62 3.92 18.23
C GLY A 532 -38.63 3.71 17.11
N ILE A 533 -39.88 3.39 17.44
CA ILE A 533 -40.98 3.27 16.47
C ILE A 533 -41.27 4.61 15.82
N GLU A 534 -41.43 5.67 16.63
CA GLU A 534 -41.72 7.01 16.14
C GLU A 534 -40.62 7.55 15.22
N ARG A 535 -39.37 7.40 15.64
CA ARG A 535 -38.19 7.77 14.84
C ARG A 535 -38.20 7.12 13.47
N LEU A 536 -38.36 5.79 13.43
CA LEU A 536 -38.34 5.05 12.16
C LEU A 536 -39.57 5.39 11.30
N LEU A 537 -40.74 5.59 11.90
CA LEU A 537 -41.95 6.00 11.19
C LEU A 537 -41.82 7.39 10.57
N ASN A 538 -41.32 8.39 11.30
CA ASN A 538 -41.15 9.75 10.79
C ASN A 538 -40.26 9.78 9.55
N ARG A 539 -39.25 8.90 9.51
CA ARG A 539 -38.37 8.76 8.35
C ARG A 539 -39.04 8.02 7.19
N LEU A 540 -39.76 6.93 7.46
CA LEU A 540 -40.46 6.14 6.43
C LEU A 540 -41.75 6.81 5.93
N ALA A 541 -42.21 7.87 6.61
CA ALA A 541 -43.37 8.66 6.22
C ALA A 541 -43.13 9.52 4.98
N ASP A 542 -41.88 9.71 4.54
CA ASP A 542 -41.58 10.39 3.28
C ASP A 542 -42.26 9.67 2.10
N GLU A 543 -43.12 10.39 1.37
CA GLU A 543 -43.91 9.86 0.26
C GLU A 543 -43.07 9.64 -1.02
N SER A 544 -41.87 10.21 -1.09
CA SER A 544 -41.01 10.15 -2.28
C SER A 544 -40.25 8.83 -2.45
N THR A 545 -40.26 7.94 -1.45
CA THR A 545 -39.52 6.67 -1.48
C THR A 545 -40.37 5.48 -1.07
N VAL A 546 -40.14 4.33 -1.71
CA VAL A 546 -40.78 3.05 -1.33
C VAL A 546 -39.97 2.43 -0.17
N PRO A 547 -40.56 2.21 1.02
CA PRO A 547 -39.85 1.64 2.16
C PRO A 547 -39.34 0.21 1.91
N ASP A 548 -38.18 -0.14 2.45
CA ASP A 548 -37.68 -1.52 2.43
C ASP A 548 -38.63 -2.46 3.20
N LYS A 549 -39.14 -3.49 2.49
CA LYS A 549 -40.13 -4.44 3.00
C LYS A 549 -39.67 -5.15 4.29
N ARG A 550 -38.37 -5.43 4.43
CA ARG A 550 -37.83 -6.15 5.59
C ARG A 550 -37.81 -5.26 6.83
N THR A 551 -37.36 -4.01 6.70
CA THR A 551 -37.43 -3.00 7.76
C THR A 551 -38.85 -2.82 8.26
N VAL A 552 -39.81 -2.65 7.34
CA VAL A 552 -41.22 -2.46 7.70
C VAL A 552 -41.81 -3.70 8.37
N THR A 553 -41.43 -4.91 7.93
CA THR A 553 -41.84 -6.16 8.58
C THR A 553 -41.36 -6.24 10.03
N ILE A 554 -40.11 -5.88 10.30
CA ILE A 554 -39.55 -5.85 11.66
C ILE A 554 -40.29 -4.82 12.52
N LEU A 555 -40.52 -3.62 11.96
CA LEU A 555 -41.26 -2.56 12.63
C LEU A 555 -42.70 -2.99 12.97
N CYS A 556 -43.42 -3.65 12.04
CA CYS A 556 -44.74 -4.23 12.29
C CYS A 556 -44.75 -5.22 13.46
N ASN A 557 -43.74 -6.09 13.52
CA ASN A 557 -43.66 -7.09 14.59
C ASN A 557 -43.44 -6.45 15.97
N ILE A 558 -42.59 -5.42 16.05
CA ILE A 558 -42.33 -4.70 17.30
C ILE A 558 -43.53 -3.83 17.69
N ALA A 559 -44.14 -3.13 16.72
CA ALA A 559 -45.28 -2.26 16.93
C ALA A 559 -46.52 -2.97 17.49
N ARG A 560 -46.73 -4.25 17.16
CA ARG A 560 -47.83 -5.06 17.73
C ARG A 560 -47.84 -5.09 19.26
N SER A 561 -46.68 -4.98 19.88
CA SER A 561 -46.53 -5.02 21.34
C SER A 561 -46.33 -3.62 21.95
N HIS A 562 -45.73 -2.70 21.19
CA HIS A 562 -45.18 -1.46 21.77
C HIS A 562 -45.75 -0.16 21.19
N ALA A 563 -46.39 -0.19 20.02
CA ALA A 563 -46.92 1.03 19.40
C ALA A 563 -48.22 1.50 20.06
N ASN A 564 -48.41 2.83 20.05
CA ASN A 564 -49.69 3.47 20.38
C ASN A 564 -50.61 3.54 19.14
N SER A 565 -51.87 3.97 19.32
CA SER A 565 -52.85 4.01 18.23
C SER A 565 -52.42 4.87 17.05
N THR A 566 -51.84 6.05 17.32
CA THR A 566 -51.37 6.99 16.29
C THR A 566 -50.22 6.40 15.46
N GLN A 567 -49.27 5.75 16.13
CA GLN A 567 -48.14 5.08 15.47
C GLN A 567 -48.62 3.90 14.61
N ILE A 568 -49.64 3.17 15.05
CA ILE A 568 -50.22 2.08 14.28
C ILE A 568 -50.84 2.58 12.98
N ASP A 569 -51.55 3.71 13.01
CA ASP A 569 -52.17 4.27 11.81
C ASP A 569 -51.14 4.66 10.75
N LEU A 570 -50.08 5.35 11.17
CA LEU A 570 -48.98 5.70 10.28
C LEU A 570 -48.24 4.46 9.75
N LEU A 571 -48.08 3.44 10.60
CA LEU A 571 -47.43 2.19 10.20
C LEU A 571 -48.25 1.37 9.20
N ILE A 572 -49.58 1.38 9.30
CA ILE A 572 -50.44 0.69 8.34
C ILE A 572 -50.28 1.31 6.95
N ASP A 573 -50.21 2.64 6.86
CA ASP A 573 -49.95 3.32 5.58
C ASP A 573 -48.58 2.93 5.00
N VAL A 574 -47.52 3.03 5.80
CA VAL A 574 -46.16 2.62 5.42
C VAL A 574 -46.12 1.14 5.00
N ALA A 575 -46.83 0.25 5.71
CA ALA A 575 -46.90 -1.18 5.41
C ALA A 575 -47.60 -1.47 4.08
N ARG A 576 -48.66 -0.74 3.75
CA ARG A 576 -49.33 -0.84 2.45
C ARG A 576 -48.42 -0.36 1.32
N ARG A 577 -47.76 0.80 1.49
CA ARG A 577 -46.77 1.31 0.51
C ARG A 577 -45.63 0.32 0.27
N ALA A 578 -45.17 -0.38 1.32
CA ALA A 578 -44.14 -1.41 1.24
C ALA A 578 -44.64 -2.80 0.76
N SER A 579 -45.92 -2.94 0.39
CA SER A 579 -46.53 -4.21 -0.04
C SER A 579 -46.34 -5.35 0.99
N ILE A 580 -46.53 -5.03 2.27
CA ILE A 580 -46.56 -6.00 3.36
C ILE A 580 -47.88 -6.78 3.30
N GLY A 581 -47.83 -8.09 3.58
CA GLY A 581 -49.02 -8.94 3.49
C GLY A 581 -50.11 -8.57 4.51
N GLU A 582 -51.37 -8.77 4.15
CA GLU A 582 -52.56 -8.40 4.94
C GLU A 582 -52.54 -8.96 6.37
N ALA A 583 -52.04 -10.19 6.58
CA ALA A 583 -51.93 -10.76 7.92
C ALA A 583 -51.05 -9.93 8.87
N ALA A 584 -50.08 -9.17 8.34
CA ALA A 584 -49.29 -8.25 9.15
C ALA A 584 -50.14 -7.07 9.65
N ILE A 585 -50.87 -6.47 8.70
CA ILE A 585 -51.75 -5.29 8.85
C ILE A 585 -52.92 -5.62 9.79
N GLU A 586 -53.60 -6.74 9.58
CA GLU A 586 -54.69 -7.21 10.47
C GLU A 586 -54.22 -7.33 11.93
N GLY A 587 -52.97 -7.78 12.15
CA GLY A 587 -52.39 -7.84 13.48
C GLY A 587 -52.17 -6.47 14.12
N LEU A 588 -51.83 -5.45 13.33
CA LEU A 588 -51.73 -4.06 13.78
C LEU A 588 -53.12 -3.48 14.06
N GLU A 589 -54.10 -3.70 13.19
CA GLU A 589 -55.48 -3.26 13.39
C GLU A 589 -56.10 -3.89 14.64
N THR A 590 -55.84 -5.17 14.89
CA THR A 590 -56.26 -5.86 16.12
C THR A 590 -55.65 -5.20 17.36
N ARG A 591 -54.36 -4.82 17.30
CA ARG A 591 -53.71 -4.10 18.40
C ARG A 591 -54.34 -2.72 18.60
N LYS A 592 -54.63 -2.00 17.51
CA LYS A 592 -55.31 -0.69 17.56
C LYS A 592 -56.68 -0.79 18.23
N GLN A 593 -57.52 -1.73 17.80
CA GLN A 593 -58.84 -1.94 18.39
C GLN A 593 -58.76 -2.21 19.90
N ARG A 594 -57.78 -3.00 20.35
CA ARG A 594 -57.53 -3.24 21.78
C ARG A 594 -57.14 -1.96 22.53
N LEU A 595 -56.28 -1.13 21.95
CA LEU A 595 -55.88 0.15 22.55
C LEU A 595 -57.06 1.15 22.63
N GLU A 596 -57.97 1.10 21.67
CA GLU A 596 -59.19 1.92 21.63
C GLU A 596 -60.35 1.36 22.49
N GLY A 597 -60.14 0.24 23.20
CA GLY A 597 -61.17 -0.40 24.02
C GLY A 597 -62.29 -1.09 23.22
N LYS A 598 -62.11 -1.29 21.91
CA LYS A 598 -63.04 -2.01 21.05
C LYS A 598 -62.77 -3.52 21.14
N ARG A 599 -63.81 -4.33 21.37
CA ARG A 599 -63.67 -5.79 21.32
C ARG A 599 -63.36 -6.21 19.87
N PRO A 600 -62.33 -7.04 19.64
CA PRO A 600 -61.99 -7.48 18.29
C PRO A 600 -63.17 -8.26 17.69
N ALA A 601 -63.60 -7.85 16.49
CA ALA A 601 -64.67 -8.52 15.76
C ALA A 601 -64.15 -9.87 15.25
N GLY A 602 -64.67 -10.96 15.81
CA GLY A 602 -64.40 -12.32 15.31
C GLY A 602 -63.50 -13.18 16.22
N ARG A 603 -64.09 -13.70 17.29
CA ARG A 603 -63.89 -15.10 17.74
C ARG A 603 -65.21 -15.56 18.35
N SER A 604 -66.09 -16.07 17.50
CA SER A 604 -67.17 -17.00 17.86
C SER A 604 -66.62 -18.42 17.83
#